data_AF-A0A7C4ZAG7-F1
#
_entry.id   AF-A0A7C4ZAG7-F1
#
_cell.length_a   1.000
_cell.length_b   1.000
_cell.length_c   1.000
_cell.angle_alpha   90.00
_cell.angle_beta   90.00
_cell.angle_gamma   90.00
#
_symmetry.space_group_name_H-M   'P 1'
#
loop_
_entity.id
_entity.type
_entity.pdbx_description
1 polymer ?
#
loop_
_entity_poly.entity_id
_entity_poly.type
_entity_poly.pdbx_seq_one_letter_code
_entity_poly.pdbx_strand_id
1 'polypeptide(L)'
;MDSPNINKTNHHQLPIKEQKDITITVGNGNLALKSSNTATNFGKTKETKINLILDLDGEGNFKGDIPLPYFKHLLETLIFYASFNLDIYGEGDIDIDPHHLIEDIGLTLGMALRSALSSN
;
A
#
# COMPACT_ATOMS: atom_id res chain seq x y z
N MET A 1 -2.48 -11.85 41.84
CA MET A 1 -1.78 -12.23 40.61
C MET A 1 -2.36 -11.34 39.54
N ASP A 2 -1.76 -10.16 39.37
CA ASP A 2 -2.30 -9.13 38.49
C ASP A 2 -1.87 -9.43 37.05
N SER A 3 -2.86 -9.53 36.17
CA SER A 3 -2.66 -9.69 34.74
C SER A 3 -1.83 -8.52 34.18
N PRO A 4 -0.87 -8.77 33.28
CA PRO A 4 -0.11 -7.71 32.65
C PRO A 4 -1.03 -6.85 31.78
N ASN A 5 -0.99 -5.54 32.05
CA ASN A 5 -1.73 -4.50 31.35
C ASN A 5 -1.16 -4.32 29.93
N ILE A 6 -1.82 -4.92 28.95
CA ILE A 6 -1.50 -4.89 27.51
C ILE A 6 -1.89 -3.56 26.84
N ASN A 7 -1.53 -2.41 27.42
CA ASN A 7 -1.97 -1.13 26.86
C ASN A 7 -0.93 0.00 26.91
N LYS A 8 0.32 -0.31 26.54
CA LYS A 8 1.31 0.70 26.13
C LYS A 8 2.27 0.18 25.06
N THR A 9 1.72 -0.26 23.92
CA THR A 9 2.47 -0.13 22.67
C THR A 9 2.32 1.31 22.23
N ASN A 10 3.40 2.09 22.31
CA ASN A 10 3.50 3.36 21.62
C ASN A 10 3.52 3.05 20.11
N HIS A 11 2.35 2.75 19.55
CA HIS A 11 2.15 2.74 18.12
C HIS A 11 2.38 4.19 17.66
N HIS A 12 3.48 4.42 16.97
CA HIS A 12 3.71 5.63 16.20
C HIS A 12 2.79 5.60 14.97
N GLN A 13 1.50 5.34 15.19
CA GLN A 13 0.49 5.46 14.15
C GLN A 13 0.50 6.92 13.76
N LEU A 14 0.87 7.20 12.50
CA LEU A 14 0.84 8.56 11.98
C LEU A 14 -0.53 9.17 12.28
N PRO A 15 -0.58 10.37 12.90
CA PRO A 15 -1.85 11.02 13.14
C PRO A 15 -2.57 11.17 11.79
N ILE A 16 -3.84 10.80 11.75
CA ILE A 16 -4.72 10.82 10.55
C ILE A 16 -4.66 12.16 9.78
N LYS A 17 -4.16 13.23 10.40
CA LYS A 17 -3.90 14.54 9.81
C LYS A 17 -2.68 14.64 8.88
N GLU A 18 -1.67 13.77 8.97
CA GLU A 18 -0.50 13.74 8.06
C GLU A 18 -0.72 12.84 6.84
N GLN A 19 -1.79 12.03 6.81
CA GLN A 19 -2.24 11.26 5.64
C GLN A 19 -2.80 12.12 4.49
N LYS A 20 -2.61 13.45 4.55
CA LYS A 20 -3.20 14.45 3.64
C LYS A 20 -2.55 14.50 2.26
N ASP A 21 -1.38 13.92 2.08
CA ASP A 21 -0.66 13.94 0.80
C ASP A 21 -0.90 12.66 -0.03
N ILE A 22 -1.80 11.77 0.42
CA ILE A 22 -2.16 10.57 -0.33
C ILE A 22 -3.17 10.93 -1.42
N THR A 23 -2.71 11.07 -2.67
CA THR A 23 -3.57 11.33 -3.82
C THR A 23 -4.07 10.01 -4.41
N ILE A 24 -5.39 9.80 -4.37
CA ILE A 24 -6.07 8.66 -4.97
C ILE A 24 -6.62 9.07 -6.34
N THR A 25 -6.16 8.44 -7.42
CA THR A 25 -6.75 8.56 -8.76
C THR A 25 -7.43 7.24 -9.12
N VAL A 26 -8.76 7.28 -9.27
CA VAL A 26 -9.55 6.19 -9.84
C VAL A 26 -9.72 6.44 -11.32
N GLY A 27 -9.37 5.47 -12.16
CA GLY A 27 -9.32 5.63 -13.61
C GLY A 27 -10.70 5.94 -14.21
N ASN A 28 -10.86 7.15 -14.75
CA ASN A 28 -11.78 7.43 -15.86
C ASN A 28 -11.17 8.50 -16.81
N GLY A 29 -9.90 8.32 -17.18
CA GLY A 29 -9.16 9.17 -18.13
C GLY A 29 -8.36 8.32 -19.12
N ASN A 30 -8.48 8.64 -20.41
CA ASN A 30 -7.99 7.87 -21.56
C ASN A 30 -6.51 7.46 -21.50
N LEU A 31 -6.24 6.14 -21.52
CA LEU A 31 -5.38 5.41 -22.46
C LEU A 31 -5.35 3.91 -22.05
N ALA A 32 -6.31 3.16 -22.63
CA ALA A 32 -6.21 1.72 -22.89
C ALA A 32 -5.79 0.75 -21.77
N LEU A 33 -6.46 0.75 -20.61
CA LEU A 33 -6.87 -0.46 -19.84
C LEU A 33 -8.07 -0.03 -18.98
N LYS A 34 -9.26 -0.60 -19.22
CA LYS A 34 -10.53 -0.11 -18.66
C LYS A 34 -11.25 -1.24 -17.92
N SER A 35 -10.77 -1.58 -16.73
CA SER A 35 -11.58 -2.23 -15.68
C SER A 35 -12.03 -1.13 -14.70
N SER A 36 -13.27 -1.20 -14.19
CA SER A 36 -13.80 -0.27 -13.18
C SER A 36 -13.10 -0.39 -11.81
N ASN A 37 -12.18 -1.36 -11.68
CA ASN A 37 -11.61 -1.83 -10.42
C ASN A 37 -10.12 -1.48 -10.28
N THR A 38 -9.65 -0.45 -10.99
CA THR A 38 -8.26 0.05 -10.88
C THR A 38 -8.18 1.28 -9.97
N ALA A 39 -7.26 1.27 -9.01
CA ALA A 39 -6.95 2.40 -8.12
C ALA A 39 -5.45 2.74 -8.13
N THR A 40 -5.13 4.03 -8.22
CA THR A 40 -3.75 4.54 -8.10
C THR A 40 -3.62 5.43 -6.89
N ASN A 41 -2.62 5.19 -6.04
CA ASN A 41 -2.31 6.00 -4.86
C ASN A 41 -0.87 6.48 -4.89
N PHE A 42 -0.68 7.75 -4.57
CA PHE A 42 0.63 8.35 -4.33
C PHE A 42 0.65 8.86 -2.90
N GLY A 43 1.50 8.31 -2.03
CA GLY A 43 1.71 8.78 -0.66
C GLY A 43 3.14 9.27 -0.48
N LYS A 44 3.32 10.41 0.19
CA LYS A 44 4.64 10.90 0.58
C LYS A 44 4.57 11.42 2.01
N THR A 45 5.43 10.91 2.87
CA THR A 45 5.66 11.43 4.21
C THR A 45 7.09 11.98 4.29
N LYS A 46 7.53 12.39 5.49
CA LYS A 46 8.96 12.70 5.72
C LYS A 46 9.83 11.46 5.72
N GLU A 47 9.24 10.29 6.02
CA GLU A 47 9.94 9.03 6.27
C GLU A 47 9.89 8.12 5.06
N THR A 48 8.82 8.19 4.27
CA THR A 48 8.56 7.28 3.15
C THR A 48 7.99 8.00 1.93
N LYS A 49 8.05 7.32 0.79
CA LYS A 49 7.32 7.69 -0.43
C LYS A 49 6.89 6.43 -1.15
N ILE A 50 5.58 6.31 -1.34
CA ILE A 50 4.90 5.14 -1.90
C ILE A 50 4.13 5.56 -3.15
N ASN A 51 4.35 4.88 -4.26
CA ASN A 51 3.49 4.96 -5.43
C ASN A 51 2.94 3.57 -5.72
N LEU A 52 1.63 3.44 -5.88
CA LEU A 52 0.98 2.15 -6.02
C LEU A 52 -0.15 2.24 -7.04
N ILE A 53 -0.20 1.27 -7.95
CA ILE A 53 -1.30 1.05 -8.89
C ILE A 53 -1.79 -0.38 -8.67
N LEU A 54 -3.07 -0.53 -8.32
CA LEU A 54 -3.72 -1.81 -8.10
C LEU A 54 -4.89 -1.97 -9.06
N ASP A 55 -4.95 -3.11 -9.74
CA ASP A 55 -6.08 -3.55 -10.56
C ASP A 55 -6.59 -4.90 -10.03
N LEU A 56 -7.85 -4.93 -9.59
CA LEU A 56 -8.45 -6.12 -8.99
C LEU A 56 -8.88 -7.16 -10.02
N ASP A 57 -9.05 -6.77 -11.30
CA ASP A 57 -9.42 -7.68 -12.39
C ASP A 57 -8.17 -8.14 -13.17
N GLY A 58 -7.10 -8.42 -12.44
CA GLY A 58 -5.79 -8.74 -13.00
C GLY A 58 -5.57 -10.22 -13.33
N GLU A 59 -4.29 -10.56 -13.54
CA GLU A 59 -3.84 -11.92 -13.86
C GLU A 59 -2.76 -12.42 -12.87
N GLY A 60 -2.57 -11.72 -11.75
CA GLY A 60 -1.53 -12.04 -10.77
C GLY A 60 -0.17 -11.38 -11.04
N ASN A 61 -0.11 -10.33 -11.87
CA ASN A 61 1.15 -9.69 -12.21
C ASN A 61 1.63 -8.76 -11.08
N PHE A 62 2.84 -9.00 -10.59
CA PHE A 62 3.49 -8.16 -9.59
C PHE A 62 4.73 -7.48 -10.16
N LYS A 63 4.79 -6.16 -10.03
CA LYS A 63 5.96 -5.34 -10.29
C LYS A 63 6.22 -4.48 -9.06
N GLY A 64 7.34 -4.74 -8.38
CA GLY A 64 7.64 -4.09 -7.11
C GLY A 64 9.08 -3.65 -7.02
N ASP A 65 9.29 -2.35 -6.80
CA ASP A 65 10.56 -1.75 -6.41
C ASP A 65 10.46 -1.28 -4.96
N ILE A 66 10.86 -2.17 -4.04
CA ILE A 66 10.83 -1.96 -2.59
C ILE A 66 12.14 -2.49 -2.04
N PRO A 67 12.90 -1.73 -1.23
CA PRO A 67 14.17 -2.15 -0.66
C PRO A 67 14.02 -3.15 0.51
N LEU A 68 13.00 -4.02 0.47
CA LEU A 68 12.70 -5.04 1.48
C LEU A 68 12.40 -6.38 0.79
N PRO A 69 13.43 -7.20 0.47
CA PRO A 69 13.26 -8.40 -0.36
C PRO A 69 12.24 -9.40 0.19
N TYR A 70 12.22 -9.60 1.51
CA TYR A 70 11.27 -10.50 2.16
C TYR A 70 9.83 -10.00 2.03
N PHE A 71 9.59 -8.72 2.32
CA PHE A 71 8.26 -8.12 2.22
C PHE A 71 7.76 -8.08 0.76
N LYS A 72 8.65 -7.77 -0.19
CA LYS A 72 8.37 -7.86 -1.63
C LYS A 72 7.88 -9.25 -2.02
N HIS A 73 8.52 -10.31 -1.53
CA HIS A 73 8.12 -11.69 -1.83
C HIS A 73 6.74 -12.03 -1.26
N LEU A 74 6.40 -11.54 -0.06
CA LEU A 74 5.07 -11.72 0.51
C LEU A 74 3.99 -11.02 -0.31
N LEU A 75 4.25 -9.79 -0.75
CA LEU A 75 3.33 -9.06 -1.63
C LEU A 75 3.16 -9.74 -2.98
N GLU A 76 4.24 -10.18 -3.60
CA GLU A 76 4.20 -10.93 -4.86
C GLU A 76 3.34 -12.19 -4.75
N THR A 77 3.51 -12.94 -3.65
CA THR A 77 2.69 -14.13 -3.36
C THR A 77 1.21 -13.77 -3.18
N LEU A 78 0.91 -12.72 -2.40
CA LEU A 78 -0.45 -12.24 -2.19
C LEU A 78 -1.12 -11.88 -3.53
N ILE A 79 -0.43 -11.11 -4.37
CA ILE A 79 -0.96 -10.62 -5.65
C ILE A 79 -1.19 -11.78 -6.63
N PHE A 80 -0.26 -12.73 -6.71
CA PHE A 80 -0.41 -13.92 -7.55
C PHE A 80 -1.66 -14.72 -7.17
N TYR A 81 -1.85 -15.05 -5.88
CA TYR A 81 -2.99 -15.86 -5.45
C TYR A 81 -4.31 -15.07 -5.42
N ALA A 82 -4.27 -13.75 -5.29
CA ALA A 82 -5.45 -12.90 -5.42
C ALA A 82 -5.87 -12.66 -6.88
N SER A 83 -5.03 -13.04 -7.86
CA SER A 83 -5.21 -12.70 -9.28
C SER A 83 -5.32 -11.18 -9.53
N PHE A 84 -4.61 -10.37 -8.74
CA PHE A 84 -4.56 -8.92 -8.92
C PHE A 84 -3.36 -8.54 -9.78
N ASN A 85 -3.36 -7.33 -10.34
CA ASN A 85 -2.15 -6.72 -10.86
C ASN A 85 -1.71 -5.59 -9.91
N LEU A 86 -0.43 -5.56 -9.53
CA LEU A 86 0.14 -4.54 -8.66
C LEU A 86 1.44 -3.99 -9.25
N ASP A 87 1.49 -2.67 -9.50
CA ASP A 87 2.74 -1.93 -9.72
C ASP A 87 2.99 -1.06 -8.48
N ILE A 88 4.08 -1.31 -7.76
CA ILE A 88 4.42 -0.62 -6.52
C ILE A 88 5.87 -0.16 -6.50
N TYR A 89 6.06 1.08 -6.09
CA TYR A 89 7.33 1.67 -5.72
C TYR A 89 7.26 2.15 -4.28
N GLY A 90 8.24 1.80 -3.46
CA GLY A 90 8.36 2.27 -2.09
C GLY A 90 9.79 2.59 -1.73
N GLU A 91 10.03 3.81 -1.27
CA GLU A 91 11.31 4.22 -0.65
C GLU A 91 11.05 4.74 0.77
N GLY A 92 12.03 4.60 1.66
CA GLY A 92 11.93 5.10 3.03
C GLY A 92 13.22 4.89 3.84
N ASP A 93 13.18 5.27 5.12
CA ASP A 93 14.29 5.26 6.08
C ASP A 93 14.64 3.85 6.63
N ILE A 94 14.91 2.91 5.72
CA ILE A 94 15.20 1.50 6.03
C ILE A 94 16.40 1.25 6.95
N ASP A 95 17.33 2.20 7.03
CA ASP A 95 18.55 2.09 7.84
C ASP A 95 18.27 2.28 9.34
N ILE A 96 17.10 2.83 9.70
CA ILE A 96 16.67 3.03 11.08
C ILE A 96 15.76 1.87 11.49
N ASP A 97 14.60 1.75 10.81
CA ASP A 97 13.62 0.70 11.03
C ASP A 97 12.74 0.55 9.76
N PRO A 98 12.62 -0.64 9.15
CA PRO A 98 11.72 -0.85 8.01
C PRO A 98 10.23 -0.72 8.35
N HIS A 99 9.86 -0.58 9.62
CA HIS A 99 8.47 -0.50 10.09
C HIS A 99 7.63 0.53 9.34
N HIS A 100 8.14 1.77 9.19
CA HIS A 100 7.39 2.85 8.53
C HIS A 100 7.09 2.53 7.07
N LEU A 101 8.08 2.01 6.34
CA LEU A 101 7.91 1.61 4.93
C LEU A 101 6.88 0.48 4.79
N ILE A 102 6.90 -0.52 5.68
CA ILE A 102 5.92 -1.61 5.67
C ILE A 102 4.51 -1.10 6.02
N GLU A 103 4.39 -0.26 7.06
CA GLU A 103 3.12 0.33 7.49
C GLU A 103 2.49 1.17 6.37
N ASP A 104 3.26 2.09 5.78
CA ASP A 104 2.77 3.01 4.75
C ASP A 104 2.40 2.29 3.46
N ILE A 105 3.12 1.22 3.08
CA ILE A 105 2.71 0.35 1.96
C ILE A 105 1.37 -0.34 2.30
N GLY A 106 1.24 -0.89 3.51
CA GLY A 106 0.01 -1.55 3.95
C GLY A 106 -1.19 -0.60 3.96
N LEU A 107 -1.00 0.62 4.46
CA LEU A 107 -2.01 1.68 4.46
C LEU A 107 -2.42 2.06 3.03
N THR A 108 -1.44 2.32 2.16
CA THR A 108 -1.68 2.73 0.77
C THR A 108 -2.39 1.64 -0.04
N LEU A 109 -2.00 0.37 0.16
CA LEU A 109 -2.63 -0.78 -0.48
C LEU A 109 -4.08 -0.97 0.02
N GLY A 110 -4.33 -0.85 1.33
CA GLY A 110 -5.67 -0.94 1.90
C GLY A 110 -6.61 0.16 1.38
N MET A 111 -6.10 1.38 1.22
CA MET A 111 -6.84 2.47 0.61
C MET A 111 -7.15 2.22 -0.87
N ALA A 112 -6.20 1.67 -1.63
CA ALA A 112 -6.39 1.31 -3.04
C ALA A 112 -7.46 0.22 -3.19
N LEU A 113 -7.37 -0.84 -2.39
CA LEU A 113 -8.37 -1.91 -2.33
C LEU A 113 -9.77 -1.36 -2.05
N ARG A 114 -9.91 -0.53 -1.00
CA ARG A 114 -11.19 0.09 -0.65
C ARG A 114 -11.74 0.94 -1.78
N SER A 115 -10.88 1.74 -2.44
CA SER A 115 -11.28 2.61 -3.54
C SER A 115 -11.73 1.81 -4.77
N ALA A 116 -10.97 0.79 -5.15
CA ALA A 116 -11.30 -0.09 -6.27
C ALA A 116 -12.61 -0.84 -6.03
N LEU A 117 -12.83 -1.37 -4.82
CA LEU A 117 -14.06 -2.07 -4.45
C LEU A 117 -15.29 -1.15 -4.32
N SER A 118 -15.11 0.13 -3.97
CA SER A 118 -16.22 1.09 -3.84
C SER A 118 -16.65 1.70 -5.18
N SER A 119 -15.88 1.48 -6.25
CA SER A 119 -16.14 2.02 -7.59
C SER A 119 -16.92 1.05 -8.49
N ASN A 120 -17.32 -0.10 -7.95
CA ASN A 120 -18.08 -1.17 -8.58
C ASN A 120 -19.48 -1.27 -7.94
#